data_AF-A0A497D5G4-F1
#
_entry.id   AF-A0A497D5G4-F1
#
_cell.length_a   1.000
_cell.length_b   1.000
_cell.length_c   1.000
_cell.angle_alpha   90.00
_cell.angle_beta   90.00
_cell.angle_gamma   90.00
#
_symmetry.space_group_name_H-M   'P 1'
#
loop_
_entity.id
_entity.type
_entity.pdbx_description
1 polymer ?
#
loop_
_entity_poly.entity_id
_entity_poly.type
_entity_poly.pdbx_seq_one_letter_code
_entity_poly.pdbx_strand_id
1 'polypeptide(L)'
;MSYPDFLKEYIIAMKAYILSLFNGINRRTTLLLLILSAVLISTAFLIGVSDNITAIIVLISGILLLVAAFIHIWKKIKSYLLFALVSALAFPLFVVLHNVFSGLADLISGKLWLVGILNFLDAFTFVLAVIICPASVVAGLLGALILFIKEKRAESGNSAG
;
A
#
# COMPACT_ATOMS: atom_id res chain seq x y z
N MET A 1 10.40 -31.78 -9.62
CA MET A 1 10.82 -30.42 -10.01
C MET A 1 11.26 -29.71 -8.72
N SER A 2 12.58 -29.62 -8.46
CA SER A 2 13.11 -29.03 -7.23
C SER A 2 12.99 -27.51 -7.31
N TYR A 3 12.31 -26.87 -6.35
CA TYR A 3 12.25 -25.42 -6.26
C TYR A 3 13.67 -24.85 -6.09
N PRO A 4 14.07 -23.82 -6.85
CA PRO A 4 15.36 -23.17 -6.66
C PRO A 4 15.45 -22.59 -5.24
N ASP A 5 16.62 -22.72 -4.61
CA ASP A 5 16.77 -22.47 -3.16
C ASP A 5 16.44 -21.03 -2.75
N PHE A 6 16.60 -20.04 -3.65
CA PHE A 6 16.19 -18.66 -3.41
C PHE A 6 14.68 -18.50 -3.18
N LEU A 7 13.83 -19.30 -3.87
CA LEU A 7 12.38 -19.24 -3.70
C LEU A 7 11.97 -19.76 -2.33
N LYS A 8 12.66 -20.78 -1.82
CA LYS A 8 12.38 -21.34 -0.49
C LYS A 8 12.69 -20.30 0.59
N GLU A 9 13.83 -19.62 0.48
CA GLU A 9 14.25 -18.59 1.44
C GLU A 9 13.26 -17.42 1.46
N TYR A 10 12.82 -16.96 0.29
CA TYR A 10 11.79 -15.92 0.18
C TYR A 10 10.45 -16.34 0.81
N ILE A 11 9.99 -17.56 0.53
CA ILE A 11 8.73 -18.09 1.09
C ILE A 11 8.82 -18.17 2.62
N ILE A 12 9.95 -18.61 3.17
CA ILE A 12 10.17 -18.69 4.62
C ILE A 12 10.15 -17.28 5.23
N ALA A 13 10.88 -16.33 4.64
CA ALA A 13 10.91 -14.94 5.10
C ALA A 13 9.52 -14.29 5.06
N MET A 14 8.78 -14.50 3.97
CA MET A 14 7.41 -13.99 3.82
C MET A 14 6.46 -14.59 4.86
N LYS A 15 6.53 -15.90 5.12
CA LYS A 15 5.75 -16.55 6.18
C LYS A 15 6.09 -16.00 7.55
N ALA A 16 7.37 -15.84 7.87
CA ALA A 16 7.82 -15.27 9.13
C ALA A 16 7.29 -13.83 9.31
N TYR A 17 7.31 -13.04 8.24
CA TYR A 17 6.73 -11.70 8.23
C TYR A 17 5.21 -11.71 8.50
N ILE A 18 4.45 -12.55 7.78
CA ILE A 18 3.00 -12.65 8.00
C ILE A 18 2.69 -13.09 9.43
N LEU A 19 3.39 -14.10 9.95
CA LEU A 19 3.24 -14.55 11.33
C LEU A 19 3.56 -13.44 12.34
N SER A 20 4.54 -12.58 12.05
CA SER A 20 4.89 -11.46 12.91
C SER A 20 3.78 -10.39 13.01
N LEU A 21 2.99 -10.20 11.95
CA LEU A 21 1.82 -9.31 11.95
C LEU A 21 0.71 -9.81 12.87
N PHE A 22 0.55 -11.13 12.98
CA PHE A 22 -0.48 -11.78 13.80
C PHE A 22 0.04 -12.32 15.14
N ASN A 23 1.26 -11.98 15.52
CA ASN A 23 1.80 -12.32 16.85
C ASN A 23 1.09 -11.49 17.94
N GLY A 24 0.90 -12.05 19.14
CA GLY A 24 -0.06 -11.56 20.15
C GLY A 24 0.04 -10.06 20.51
N ILE A 25 1.23 -9.47 20.46
CA ILE A 25 1.47 -8.04 20.72
C ILE A 25 0.97 -7.15 19.58
N ASN A 26 1.20 -7.55 18.32
CA ASN A 26 0.86 -6.75 17.13
C ASN A 26 -0.53 -7.11 16.57
N ARG A 27 -1.01 -8.33 16.85
CA ARG A 27 -2.26 -8.89 16.30
C ARG A 27 -3.45 -7.95 16.46
N ARG A 28 -3.62 -7.35 17.65
CA ARG A 28 -4.75 -6.45 17.92
C ARG A 28 -4.68 -5.21 17.02
N THR A 29 -3.51 -4.58 16.95
CA THR A 29 -3.29 -3.38 16.12
C THR A 29 -3.49 -3.70 14.64
N THR A 30 -2.90 -4.80 14.13
CA THR A 30 -3.09 -5.24 12.75
C THR A 30 -4.56 -5.46 12.42
N LEU A 31 -5.29 -6.21 13.27
CA LEU A 31 -6.71 -6.50 13.04
C LEU A 31 -7.57 -5.24 13.11
N LEU A 32 -7.31 -4.32 14.04
CA LEU A 32 -8.04 -3.06 14.12
C LEU A 32 -7.81 -2.20 12.88
N LEU A 33 -6.57 -2.09 12.39
CA LEU A 33 -6.27 -1.35 11.16
C LEU A 33 -6.91 -2.00 9.93
N LEU A 34 -6.92 -3.33 9.83
CA LEU A 34 -7.57 -4.06 8.74
C LEU A 34 -9.10 -3.90 8.76
N ILE A 35 -9.73 -4.04 9.93
CA ILE A 35 -11.18 -3.89 10.06
C ILE A 35 -11.58 -2.44 9.75
N LEU A 36 -10.87 -1.47 10.33
CA LEU A 36 -11.18 -0.05 10.13
C LEU A 36 -10.95 0.38 8.68
N SER A 37 -9.88 -0.09 8.03
CA SER A 37 -9.67 0.17 6.59
C SER A 37 -10.77 -0.45 5.74
N ALA A 38 -11.18 -1.69 6.01
CA ALA A 38 -12.26 -2.34 5.30
C ALA A 38 -13.59 -1.58 5.44
N VAL A 39 -13.90 -1.11 6.66
CA VAL A 39 -15.10 -0.29 6.93
C VAL A 39 -15.06 1.03 6.16
N LEU A 40 -13.94 1.75 6.21
CA LEU A 40 -13.81 3.04 5.51
C LEU A 40 -13.89 2.88 3.99
N ILE A 41 -13.19 1.90 3.42
CA ILE A 41 -13.22 1.62 1.97
C ILE A 41 -14.66 1.29 1.54
N SER A 42 -15.33 0.41 2.28
CA SER A 42 -16.73 0.06 1.99
C SER A 42 -17.65 1.28 2.08
N THR A 43 -17.46 2.11 3.09
CA THR A 43 -18.24 3.34 3.29
C THR A 43 -18.03 4.32 2.13
N ALA A 44 -16.80 4.49 1.64
CA ALA A 44 -16.52 5.34 0.48
C ALA A 44 -17.27 4.87 -0.78
N PHE A 45 -17.32 3.56 -1.03
CA PHE A 45 -18.08 3.00 -2.15
C PHE A 45 -19.59 3.18 -1.98
N LEU A 46 -20.12 3.08 -0.75
CA LEU A 46 -21.54 3.32 -0.48
C LEU A 46 -21.95 4.78 -0.70
N ILE A 47 -21.06 5.73 -0.37
CA ILE A 47 -21.30 7.17 -0.59
C ILE A 47 -21.18 7.52 -2.08
N GLY A 48 -20.36 6.78 -2.83
CA GLY A 48 -20.07 7.02 -4.25
C GLY A 48 -18.86 7.94 -4.43
N VAL A 49 -17.81 7.42 -5.09
CA VAL A 49 -16.51 8.10 -5.22
C VAL A 49 -16.48 9.13 -6.36
N SER A 50 -17.38 9.02 -7.36
CA SER A 50 -17.27 9.74 -8.62
C SER A 50 -17.34 11.26 -8.50
N ASP A 51 -18.06 11.81 -7.53
CA ASP A 51 -18.32 13.25 -7.43
C ASP A 51 -18.35 13.76 -5.98
N ASN A 52 -17.86 12.95 -5.04
CA ASN A 52 -17.93 13.27 -3.62
C ASN A 52 -16.53 13.34 -3.01
N ILE A 53 -16.08 14.58 -2.75
CA ILE A 53 -14.80 14.85 -2.10
C ILE A 53 -14.70 14.12 -0.75
N THR A 54 -15.80 14.06 0.01
CA THR A 54 -15.86 13.33 1.27
C THR A 54 -15.61 11.83 1.05
N ALA A 55 -16.23 11.21 0.05
CA ALA A 55 -15.99 9.81 -0.27
C ALA A 55 -14.53 9.56 -0.67
N ILE A 56 -13.91 10.46 -1.41
CA ILE A 56 -12.49 10.38 -1.79
C ILE A 56 -11.59 10.45 -0.55
N ILE A 57 -11.83 11.40 0.37
CA ILE A 57 -11.06 11.52 1.61
C ILE A 57 -11.21 10.25 2.46
N VAL A 58 -12.42 9.71 2.58
CA VAL A 58 -12.71 8.46 3.31
C VAL A 58 -11.98 7.28 2.66
N LEU A 59 -11.98 7.19 1.33
CA LEU A 59 -11.28 6.14 0.57
C LEU A 59 -9.77 6.19 0.80
N ILE A 60 -9.15 7.36 0.64
CA ILE A 60 -7.72 7.56 0.87
C ILE A 60 -7.37 7.22 2.32
N SER A 61 -8.18 7.65 3.29
CA SER A 61 -7.98 7.32 4.71
C SER A 61 -8.05 5.81 4.95
N GLY A 62 -9.01 5.11 4.35
CA GLY A 62 -9.10 3.65 4.41
C GLY A 62 -7.86 2.97 3.84
N ILE A 63 -7.37 3.43 2.70
CA ILE A 63 -6.17 2.87 2.05
C ILE A 63 -4.90 3.17 2.86
N LEU A 64 -4.78 4.36 3.45
CA LEU A 64 -3.68 4.68 4.36
C LEU A 64 -3.63 3.72 5.55
N LEU A 65 -4.78 3.44 6.16
CA LEU A 65 -4.87 2.47 7.25
C LEU A 65 -4.58 1.04 6.80
N LEU A 66 -5.01 0.68 5.58
CA LEU A 66 -4.70 -0.62 5.00
C LEU A 66 -3.18 -0.79 4.83
N VAL A 67 -2.50 0.20 4.26
CA VAL A 67 -1.04 0.18 4.10
C VAL A 67 -0.37 0.14 5.49
N ALA A 68 -0.82 0.99 6.42
CA ALA A 68 -0.31 1.00 7.80
C ALA A 68 -0.45 -0.36 8.49
N ALA A 69 -1.55 -1.10 8.24
CA ALA A 69 -1.76 -2.43 8.78
C ALA A 69 -0.62 -3.39 8.45
N PHE A 70 0.00 -3.25 7.27
CA PHE A 70 1.15 -4.05 6.88
C PHE A 70 2.47 -3.47 7.39
N ILE A 71 2.70 -2.18 7.26
CA ILE A 71 4.04 -1.63 7.52
C ILE A 71 4.31 -1.28 8.99
N HIS A 72 3.29 -1.14 9.85
CA HIS A 72 3.45 -0.64 11.23
C HIS A 72 4.43 -1.44 12.11
N ILE A 73 4.67 -2.71 11.78
CA ILE A 73 5.59 -3.59 12.53
C ILE A 73 7.06 -3.27 12.29
N TRP A 74 7.37 -2.52 11.23
CA TRP A 74 8.74 -2.19 10.90
C TRP A 74 9.35 -1.30 11.98
N LYS A 75 10.58 -1.65 12.38
CA LYS A 75 11.30 -0.98 13.47
C LYS A 75 12.41 -0.04 12.99
N LYS A 76 12.66 0.01 11.68
CA LYS A 76 13.78 0.77 11.09
C LYS A 76 13.26 1.89 10.21
N ILE A 77 13.69 3.12 10.47
CA ILE A 77 13.36 4.31 9.65
C ILE A 77 13.70 4.07 8.17
N LYS A 78 14.86 3.47 7.89
CA LYS A 78 15.31 3.15 6.53
C LYS A 78 14.32 2.28 5.75
N SER A 79 13.62 1.36 6.41
CA SER A 79 12.62 0.51 5.76
C SER A 79 11.43 1.34 5.27
N TYR A 80 10.93 2.25 6.12
CA TYR A 80 9.84 3.16 5.76
C TYR A 80 10.23 4.14 4.65
N LEU A 81 11.44 4.70 4.69
CA LEU A 81 11.94 5.58 3.62
C LEU A 81 12.12 4.84 2.30
N LEU A 82 12.62 3.61 2.33
CA LEU A 82 12.75 2.79 1.12
C LEU A 82 11.38 2.44 0.54
N PHE A 83 10.38 2.15 1.39
CA PHE A 83 9.01 1.92 0.94
C PHE A 83 8.37 3.16 0.31
N ALA A 84 8.58 4.33 0.91
CA ALA A 84 8.14 5.60 0.32
C ALA A 84 8.82 5.85 -1.04
N LEU A 85 10.14 5.61 -1.14
CA LEU A 85 10.90 5.75 -2.37
C LEU A 85 10.41 4.80 -3.46
N VAL A 86 10.26 3.50 -3.14
CA VAL A 86 9.73 2.50 -4.08
C VAL A 86 8.32 2.86 -4.53
N SER A 87 7.46 3.33 -3.63
CA SER A 87 6.10 3.77 -3.97
C SER A 87 6.10 4.99 -4.89
N ALA A 88 7.01 5.94 -4.65
CA ALA A 88 7.18 7.13 -5.49
C ALA A 88 7.71 6.78 -6.88
N LEU A 89 8.63 5.80 -6.99
CA LEU A 89 9.14 5.31 -8.27
C LEU A 89 8.14 4.42 -9.02
N ALA A 90 7.26 3.72 -8.30
CA ALA A 90 6.18 2.93 -8.89
C ALA A 90 5.08 3.82 -9.52
N PHE A 91 4.91 5.05 -9.05
CA PHE A 91 3.93 6.00 -9.61
C PHE A 91 4.11 6.23 -11.12
N PRO A 92 5.26 6.73 -11.62
CA PRO A 92 5.44 6.95 -13.06
C PRO A 92 5.36 5.64 -13.87
N LEU A 93 5.77 4.51 -13.28
CA LEU A 93 5.62 3.20 -13.92
C LEU A 93 4.15 2.88 -14.18
N PHE A 94 3.29 3.01 -13.18
CA PHE A 94 1.86 2.73 -13.34
C PHE A 94 1.15 3.77 -14.22
N VAL A 95 1.58 5.03 -14.20
CA VAL A 95 1.08 6.05 -15.13
C VAL A 95 1.37 5.67 -16.57
N VAL A 96 2.60 5.22 -16.88
CA VAL A 96 2.93 4.74 -18.23
C VAL A 96 2.09 3.51 -18.57
N LEU A 97 1.94 2.58 -17.62
CA LEU A 97 1.20 1.33 -17.85
C LEU A 97 -0.29 1.58 -18.14
N HIS A 98 -0.92 2.50 -17.40
CA HIS A 98 -2.27 3.00 -17.66
C HIS A 98 -2.40 3.52 -19.09
N ASN A 99 -1.54 4.47 -19.48
CA ASN A 99 -1.58 5.05 -20.82
C ASN A 99 -1.34 4.02 -21.94
N VAL A 100 -0.46 3.04 -21.71
CA VAL A 100 -0.21 1.95 -22.67
C VAL A 100 -1.45 1.07 -22.83
N PHE A 101 -2.11 0.67 -21.74
CA PHE A 101 -3.30 -0.16 -21.81
C PHE A 101 -4.48 0.57 -22.44
N SER A 102 -4.70 1.84 -22.09
CA SER A 102 -5.68 2.69 -22.74
C SER A 102 -5.44 2.80 -24.25
N GLY A 103 -4.22 3.15 -24.67
CA GLY A 103 -3.89 3.26 -26.09
C GLY A 103 -4.00 1.93 -26.86
N LEU A 104 -3.65 0.80 -26.24
CA LEU A 104 -3.84 -0.51 -26.84
C LEU A 104 -5.32 -0.88 -26.98
N ALA A 105 -6.16 -0.51 -26.02
CA ALA A 105 -7.60 -0.77 -26.08
C ALA A 105 -8.24 -0.06 -27.27
N ASP A 106 -7.83 1.19 -27.53
CA ASP A 106 -8.32 1.99 -28.65
C ASP A 106 -7.92 1.38 -30.01
N LEU A 107 -6.69 0.86 -30.11
CA LEU A 107 -6.14 0.28 -31.36
C LEU A 107 -6.72 -1.09 -31.73
N ILE A 108 -7.15 -1.90 -30.75
CA ILE A 108 -7.53 -3.32 -30.96
C ILE A 108 -9.07 -3.49 -31.03
N SER A 109 -9.79 -2.44 -31.46
CA SER A 109 -11.26 -2.28 -31.40
C SER A 109 -12.11 -3.37 -32.08
N GLY A 110 -11.52 -4.43 -32.65
CA GLY A 110 -12.19 -5.58 -33.26
C GLY A 110 -12.36 -6.83 -32.36
N LYS A 111 -11.78 -6.91 -31.16
CA LYS A 111 -11.91 -8.09 -30.27
C LYS A 111 -12.43 -7.71 -28.88
N LEU A 112 -13.74 -7.90 -28.68
CA LEU A 112 -14.48 -7.49 -27.46
C LEU A 112 -13.84 -7.99 -26.15
N TRP A 113 -13.38 -9.25 -26.10
CA TRP A 113 -12.79 -9.82 -24.90
C TRP A 113 -11.43 -9.21 -24.54
N LEU A 114 -10.63 -8.84 -25.55
CA LEU A 114 -9.30 -8.29 -25.36
C LEU A 114 -9.38 -6.83 -24.90
N VAL A 115 -10.32 -6.06 -25.48
CA VAL A 115 -10.64 -4.69 -25.05
C VAL A 115 -11.13 -4.70 -23.60
N GLY A 116 -11.97 -5.65 -23.20
CA GLY A 116 -12.42 -5.77 -21.80
C GLY A 116 -11.28 -5.97 -20.80
N ILE A 117 -10.30 -6.84 -21.13
CA ILE A 117 -9.11 -7.05 -20.30
C ILE A 117 -8.25 -5.80 -20.23
N LEU A 118 -8.02 -5.14 -21.38
CA LEU A 118 -7.22 -3.91 -21.43
C LEU A 118 -7.86 -2.78 -20.63
N ASN A 119 -9.18 -2.58 -20.72
CA ASN A 119 -9.91 -1.60 -19.92
C ASN A 119 -9.85 -1.89 -18.42
N PHE A 120 -9.89 -3.16 -18.03
CA PHE A 120 -9.71 -3.54 -16.62
C PHE A 120 -8.29 -3.22 -16.13
N LEU A 121 -7.27 -3.60 -16.90
CA LEU A 121 -5.87 -3.32 -16.56
C LEU A 121 -5.58 -1.82 -16.54
N ASP A 122 -6.17 -1.09 -17.47
CA ASP A 122 -6.15 0.37 -17.55
C ASP A 122 -6.68 1.01 -16.26
N ALA A 123 -7.93 0.71 -15.89
CA ALA A 123 -8.53 1.21 -14.66
C ALA A 123 -7.77 0.76 -13.39
N PHE A 124 -7.31 -0.49 -13.37
CA PHE A 124 -6.56 -1.03 -12.23
C PHE A 124 -5.23 -0.31 -12.03
N THR A 125 -4.44 -0.13 -13.08
CA THR A 125 -3.16 0.59 -13.01
C THR A 125 -3.34 2.06 -12.68
N PHE A 126 -4.42 2.69 -13.16
CA PHE A 126 -4.79 4.04 -12.75
C PHE A 126 -5.07 4.14 -11.24
N VAL A 127 -5.87 3.22 -10.69
CA VAL A 127 -6.15 3.18 -9.24
C VAL A 127 -4.88 2.96 -8.43
N LEU A 128 -3.99 2.08 -8.88
CA LEU A 128 -2.68 1.90 -8.23
C LEU A 128 -1.87 3.19 -8.25
N ALA A 129 -1.79 3.86 -9.40
CA ALA A 129 -1.05 5.10 -9.57
C ALA A 129 -1.62 6.23 -8.70
N VAL A 130 -2.92 6.49 -8.78
CA VAL A 130 -3.52 7.70 -8.18
C VAL A 130 -3.87 7.51 -6.71
N ILE A 131 -4.18 6.29 -6.29
CA ILE A 131 -4.67 6.04 -4.94
C ILE A 131 -3.64 5.30 -4.08
N ILE A 132 -3.15 4.15 -4.54
CA ILE A 132 -2.25 3.31 -3.72
C ILE A 132 -0.87 3.94 -3.58
N CYS A 133 -0.25 4.41 -4.67
CA CYS A 133 1.10 4.99 -4.64
C CYS A 133 1.19 6.21 -3.70
N PRO A 134 0.36 7.26 -3.85
CA PRO A 134 0.39 8.43 -2.97
C PRO A 134 0.13 8.07 -1.51
N ALA A 135 -0.87 7.22 -1.23
CA ALA A 135 -1.14 6.76 0.13
C ALA A 135 0.07 6.01 0.71
N SER A 136 0.74 5.18 -0.09
CA SER A 136 1.92 4.42 0.35
C SER A 136 3.13 5.31 0.62
N VAL A 137 3.34 6.36 -0.19
CA VAL A 137 4.37 7.39 0.06
C VAL A 137 4.09 8.09 1.39
N VAL A 138 2.87 8.56 1.61
CA VAL A 138 2.47 9.24 2.85
C VAL A 138 2.63 8.32 4.06
N ALA A 139 2.14 7.08 3.98
CA ALA A 139 2.29 6.10 5.06
C ALA A 139 3.76 5.80 5.38
N GLY A 140 4.61 5.69 4.36
CA GLY A 140 6.06 5.54 4.51
C GLY A 140 6.69 6.73 5.23
N LEU A 141 6.42 7.95 4.78
CA LEU A 141 6.96 9.17 5.40
C LEU A 141 6.47 9.35 6.85
N LEU A 142 5.19 9.12 7.12
CA LEU A 142 4.63 9.20 8.47
C LEU A 142 5.25 8.15 9.40
N GLY A 143 5.41 6.91 8.94
CA GLY A 143 6.05 5.86 9.73
C GLY A 143 7.51 6.17 10.05
N ALA A 144 8.26 6.71 9.08
CA ALA A 144 9.63 7.18 9.28
C ALA A 144 9.69 8.31 10.32
N LEU A 145 8.81 9.30 10.21
CA LEU A 145 8.73 10.43 11.15
C LEU A 145 8.40 9.98 12.57
N ILE A 146 7.42 9.09 12.75
CA ILE A 146 7.01 8.57 14.06
C ILE A 146 8.18 7.85 14.73
N LEU A 147 8.91 7.01 13.99
CA LEU A 147 10.09 6.33 14.52
C LEU A 147 11.22 7.30 14.86
N PHE A 148 11.48 8.29 14.02
CA PHE A 148 12.48 9.32 14.28
C PHE A 148 12.20 10.08 15.58
N ILE A 149 10.95 10.48 15.81
CA ILE A 149 10.53 11.15 17.05
C ILE A 149 10.70 10.22 18.26
N LYS A 150 10.39 8.93 18.12
CA LYS A 150 10.57 7.94 19.19
C LYS A 150 12.03 7.75 19.57
N GLU A 151 12.92 7.63 18.59
CA GLU A 151 14.37 7.49 18.81
C GLU A 151 14.92 8.73 19.54
N LYS A 152 14.57 9.93 19.07
CA LYS A 152 14.97 11.19 19.71
C LYS A 152 14.52 11.31 21.17
N ARG A 153 13.29 10.88 21.48
CA ARG A 153 12.77 10.89 22.86
C ARG A 153 13.52 9.92 23.76
N ALA A 154 13.88 8.74 23.25
CA ALA A 154 14.64 7.74 24.00
C ALA A 154 16.05 8.24 24.34
N GLU A 155 16.72 8.92 23.41
CA GLU A 155 18.01 9.58 23.64
C GLU A 155 17.93 10.63 24.75
N SER A 156 16.93 11.53 24.69
CA SER A 156 16.76 12.60 25.70
C SER A 156 16.41 12.09 27.10
N GLY A 157 15.65 10.99 27.20
CA GLY A 157 15.27 10.41 28.50
C GLY A 157 16.43 9.69 29.18
N ASN A 158 17.39 9.17 28.41
CA ASN A 158 18.56 8.44 28.93
C ASN A 158 19.71 9.37 29.35
N SER A 159 19.66 10.67 29.01
CA SER A 159 20.64 11.68 29.47
C SER A 159 20.22 12.40 30.76
N ALA A 160 19.04 12.07 31.32
CA ALA A 160 18.46 12.71 32.50
C ALA A 160 18.30 11.75 33.71
N GLY A 161 18.75 10.50 33.60
CA GLY A 161 18.80 9.51 34.69
C GLY A 161 20.23 9.07 34.94
#